data_AF-A0ABD3XQ07-F1
#
_entry.id   AF-A0ABD3XQ07-F1
#
_cell.length_a   1.000
_cell.length_b   1.000
_cell.length_c   1.000
_cell.angle_alpha   90.00
_cell.angle_beta   90.00
_cell.angle_gamma   90.00
#
_symmetry.space_group_name_H-M   'P 1'
#
loop_
_entity.id
_entity.type
_entity.pdbx_description
1 polymer ?
#
loop_
_entity_poly.entity_id
_entity_poly.type
_entity_poly.pdbx_seq_one_letter_code
_entity_poly.pdbx_strand_id
1 'polypeptide(L)'
;CFFKSSLYIGHVNTTIDNVTCDRWDAHLSQSDPLTLKLPDISTSEAANYCRDPDEKGHPWCYVSNDPHHKTWEFCDVLFCRECYFANKSHEYNGYVTTPINGNCLAWTGTSFPDSSFPDGSVARAHNYCRDPDNRGYPHCPTSHGVLPCLIPKCNHSVCADDPNTLCEILKSVICGVKDMAQKLCPKTCGMC
;
A
#
# COMPACT_ATOMS: atom_id res chain seq x y z
N CYS A 1 3.31 0.09 0.96
CA CYS A 1 4.25 0.84 0.11
C CYS A 1 5.53 1.12 0.88
N PHE A 2 6.60 1.58 0.23
CA PHE A 2 7.83 2.03 0.89
C PHE A 2 8.32 3.39 0.37
N PHE A 3 9.06 4.15 1.18
CA PHE A 3 9.86 5.32 0.75
C PHE A 3 11.35 5.00 0.66
N LYS A 4 11.83 4.14 1.57
CA LYS A 4 13.16 3.52 1.53
C LYS A 4 12.94 2.02 1.71
N SER A 5 13.35 1.23 0.72
CA SER A 5 13.11 -0.21 0.68
C SER A 5 13.74 -0.94 1.87
N SER A 6 14.94 -0.54 2.29
CA SER A 6 15.62 -1.14 3.46
C SER A 6 14.97 -0.87 4.81
N LEU A 7 13.96 0.02 4.87
CA LEU A 7 13.15 0.27 6.07
C LEU A 7 11.74 -0.33 5.97
N TYR A 8 11.46 -1.09 4.91
CA TYR A 8 10.14 -1.68 4.71
C TYR A 8 9.91 -2.86 5.66
N ILE A 9 8.95 -2.70 6.57
CA ILE A 9 8.52 -3.71 7.56
C ILE A 9 7.08 -4.19 7.33
N GLY A 10 6.52 -3.97 6.13
CA GLY A 10 5.16 -4.41 5.81
C GLY A 10 5.04 -5.92 5.63
N HIS A 11 3.82 -6.42 5.43
CA HIS A 11 3.53 -7.86 5.40
C HIS A 11 3.26 -8.43 4.00
N VAL A 12 3.62 -7.71 2.93
CA VAL A 12 3.53 -8.28 1.57
C VAL A 12 4.48 -9.47 1.47
N ASN A 13 4.01 -10.57 0.90
CA ASN A 13 4.76 -11.83 0.74
C ASN A 13 4.52 -12.48 -0.65
N THR A 14 4.26 -11.65 -1.65
CA THR A 14 4.05 -12.05 -3.04
C THR A 14 4.94 -11.25 -3.98
N THR A 15 5.49 -11.92 -4.98
CA THR A 15 6.35 -11.32 -6.00
C THR A 15 5.55 -10.56 -7.05
N ILE A 16 6.23 -9.77 -7.89
CA ILE A 16 5.61 -9.11 -9.06
C ILE A 16 4.97 -10.16 -9.99
N ASP A 17 5.62 -11.31 -10.14
CA ASP A 17 5.14 -12.45 -10.94
C ASP A 17 4.11 -13.32 -10.18
N ASN A 18 3.59 -12.81 -9.05
CA ASN A 18 2.58 -13.44 -8.21
C ASN A 18 3.02 -14.80 -7.61
N VAL A 19 4.33 -14.98 -7.39
CA VAL A 19 4.91 -16.13 -6.69
C VAL A 19 4.86 -15.87 -5.18
N THR A 20 4.48 -16.88 -4.40
CA THR A 20 4.50 -16.77 -2.93
C THR A 20 5.93 -16.83 -2.43
N CYS A 21 6.29 -15.86 -1.59
CA CYS A 21 7.60 -15.81 -0.94
C CYS A 21 7.81 -16.99 0.00
N ASP A 22 9.05 -17.46 0.06
CA ASP A 22 9.54 -18.43 1.03
C ASP A 22 10.11 -17.75 2.27
N ARG A 23 10.25 -18.49 3.38
CA ARG A 23 10.67 -17.93 4.66
C ARG A 23 12.15 -17.58 4.69
N TRP A 24 12.50 -16.42 5.26
CA TRP A 24 13.89 -15.99 5.43
C TRP A 24 14.72 -16.96 6.27
N ASP A 25 14.13 -17.57 7.29
CA ASP A 25 14.83 -18.53 8.17
C ASP A 25 15.10 -19.90 7.52
N ALA A 26 14.56 -20.17 6.32
CA ALA A 26 14.94 -21.31 5.51
C ALA A 26 16.19 -21.06 4.64
N HIS A 27 16.51 -19.80 4.37
CA HIS A 27 17.60 -19.40 3.46
C HIS A 27 18.77 -18.74 4.17
N LEU A 28 18.53 -18.07 5.29
CA LEU A 28 19.54 -17.32 6.04
C LEU A 28 19.67 -17.83 7.47
N SER A 29 20.92 -18.09 7.88
CA SER A 29 21.26 -18.37 9.28
C SER A 29 21.25 -17.08 10.11
N GLN A 30 21.11 -17.21 11.43
CA GLN A 30 21.19 -16.05 12.35
C GLN A 30 22.55 -15.32 12.30
N SER A 31 23.61 -16.01 11.88
CA SER A 31 24.96 -15.44 11.74
C SER A 31 25.24 -14.84 10.36
N ASP A 32 24.30 -14.93 9.42
CA ASP A 32 24.48 -14.38 8.08
C ASP A 32 24.59 -12.84 8.12
N PRO A 33 25.55 -12.22 7.41
CA PRO A 33 25.65 -10.76 7.31
C PRO A 33 24.38 -10.07 6.80
N LEU A 34 23.58 -10.72 5.96
CA LEU A 34 22.29 -10.20 5.50
C LEU A 34 21.24 -10.18 6.61
N THR A 35 21.25 -11.17 7.51
CA THR A 35 20.34 -11.22 8.67
C THR A 35 20.50 -9.98 9.55
N LEU A 36 21.73 -9.52 9.76
CA LEU A 36 22.03 -8.33 10.56
C LEU A 36 21.54 -7.01 9.92
N LYS A 37 21.14 -7.04 8.64
CA LYS A 37 20.65 -5.89 7.89
C LYS A 37 19.15 -5.96 7.61
N LEU A 38 18.46 -7.01 8.07
CA LEU A 38 17.01 -7.03 8.04
C LEU A 38 16.47 -5.91 8.93
N PRO A 39 15.35 -5.28 8.54
CA PRO A 39 14.69 -4.28 9.38
C PRO A 39 13.91 -4.92 10.56
N ASP A 40 13.74 -6.24 10.55
CA ASP A 40 13.12 -7.03 11.63
C ASP A 40 14.15 -7.47 12.69
N ILE A 41 13.70 -7.95 13.84
CA ILE A 41 14.61 -8.38 14.93
C ILE A 41 15.30 -9.71 14.57
N SER A 42 14.71 -10.53 13.69
CA SER A 42 15.28 -11.81 13.25
C SER A 42 14.69 -12.31 11.92
N THR A 43 15.35 -13.28 11.28
CA THR A 43 14.82 -13.98 10.09
C THR A 43 13.49 -14.69 10.34
N SER A 44 13.24 -15.17 11.56
CA SER A 44 11.98 -15.83 11.90
C SER A 44 10.80 -14.84 11.99
N GLU A 45 11.05 -13.63 12.47
CA GLU A 45 10.06 -12.54 12.54
C GLU A 45 9.80 -11.93 11.16
N ALA A 46 10.86 -11.78 10.34
CA ALA A 46 10.71 -11.42 8.93
C ALA A 46 9.82 -12.41 8.16
N ALA A 47 9.62 -13.62 8.70
CA ALA A 47 8.75 -14.67 8.17
C ALA A 47 9.03 -14.91 6.68
N ASN A 48 8.03 -14.75 5.81
CA ASN A 48 8.20 -14.74 4.35
C ASN A 48 7.88 -13.37 3.75
N TYR A 49 7.97 -12.29 4.53
CA TYR A 49 7.63 -10.95 4.07
C TYR A 49 8.74 -10.35 3.22
N CYS A 50 8.39 -9.51 2.27
CA CYS A 50 9.35 -8.85 1.40
C CYS A 50 10.25 -7.89 2.17
N ARG A 51 11.57 -7.97 1.96
CA ARG A 51 12.59 -7.14 2.63
C ARG A 51 13.69 -6.75 1.65
N ASP A 52 14.49 -5.76 2.02
CA ASP A 52 15.64 -5.32 1.20
C ASP A 52 16.90 -5.15 2.08
N PRO A 53 17.43 -6.24 2.66
CA PRO A 53 18.59 -6.19 3.56
C PRO A 53 19.90 -5.81 2.85
N ASP A 54 19.95 -5.91 1.52
CA ASP A 54 21.11 -5.60 0.69
C ASP A 54 20.97 -4.29 -0.11
N GLU A 55 19.93 -3.50 0.18
CA GLU A 55 19.67 -2.18 -0.41
C GLU A 55 19.64 -2.19 -1.96
N LYS A 56 19.03 -3.21 -2.57
CA LYS A 56 18.77 -3.29 -4.03
C LYS A 56 17.81 -2.20 -4.52
N GLY A 57 17.15 -1.50 -3.62
CA GLY A 57 16.25 -0.37 -3.92
C GLY A 57 14.78 -0.76 -4.03
N HIS A 58 14.45 -2.05 -3.86
CA HIS A 58 13.08 -2.55 -3.88
C HIS A 58 12.97 -3.81 -3.01
N PRO A 59 11.90 -3.97 -2.20
CA PRO A 59 11.70 -5.17 -1.39
C PRO A 59 11.63 -6.44 -2.26
N TRP A 60 12.30 -7.49 -1.83
CA TRP A 60 12.35 -8.78 -2.49
C TRP A 60 12.18 -9.91 -1.47
N CYS A 61 12.05 -11.14 -1.94
CA CYS A 61 12.02 -12.32 -1.09
C CYS A 61 12.60 -13.54 -1.81
N TYR A 62 12.96 -14.56 -1.04
CA TYR A 62 13.31 -15.87 -1.60
C TYR A 62 12.06 -16.57 -2.16
N VAL A 63 12.26 -17.41 -3.18
CA VAL A 63 11.21 -18.24 -3.78
C VAL A 63 11.74 -19.65 -4.04
N SER A 64 10.92 -20.66 -3.76
CA SER A 64 11.33 -22.08 -3.86
C SER A 64 10.57 -22.87 -4.93
N ASN A 65 9.55 -22.28 -5.56
CA ASN A 65 8.72 -22.89 -6.62
C ASN A 65 8.47 -21.93 -7.78
N ASP A 66 9.43 -21.07 -8.07
CA ASP A 66 9.34 -20.15 -9.20
C ASP A 66 9.41 -20.92 -10.54
N PRO A 67 8.46 -20.72 -11.49
CA PRO A 67 8.46 -21.38 -12.80
C PRO A 67 9.71 -21.12 -13.65
N HIS A 68 10.48 -20.07 -13.34
CA HIS A 68 11.69 -19.67 -14.05
C HIS A 68 12.98 -20.07 -13.32
N HIS A 69 12.89 -20.91 -12.28
CA HIS A 69 14.02 -21.38 -11.48
C HIS A 69 14.83 -20.26 -10.81
N LYS A 70 14.23 -19.10 -10.55
CA LYS A 70 14.85 -18.07 -9.74
C LYS A 70 14.85 -18.51 -8.27
N THR A 71 15.84 -18.06 -7.50
CA THR A 71 15.92 -18.31 -6.05
C THR A 71 15.38 -17.15 -5.23
N TRP A 72 15.17 -15.99 -5.85
CA TRP A 72 14.61 -14.78 -5.25
C TRP A 72 13.97 -13.89 -6.32
N GLU A 73 13.03 -13.04 -5.92
CA GLU A 73 12.34 -12.10 -6.81
C GLU A 73 11.93 -10.81 -6.09
N PHE A 74 11.77 -9.74 -6.87
CA PHE A 74 11.18 -8.50 -6.38
C PHE A 74 9.70 -8.67 -6.07
N CYS A 75 9.27 -7.99 -5.02
CA CYS A 75 7.91 -8.04 -4.53
C CYS A 75 6.99 -7.00 -5.14
N ASP A 76 5.69 -7.31 -5.15
CA ASP A 76 4.64 -6.36 -5.53
C ASP A 76 4.34 -5.36 -4.39
N VAL A 77 5.38 -4.60 -4.01
CA VAL A 77 5.29 -3.50 -3.05
C VAL A 77 5.45 -2.20 -3.81
N LEU A 78 4.40 -1.39 -3.85
CA LEU A 78 4.46 -0.07 -4.50
C LEU A 78 5.37 0.90 -3.75
N PHE A 79 5.99 1.82 -4.46
CA PHE A 79 6.60 3.00 -3.86
C PHE A 79 5.48 3.90 -3.32
N CYS A 80 5.66 4.55 -2.16
CA CYS A 80 4.57 5.33 -1.53
C CYS A 80 4.12 6.56 -2.35
N ARG A 81 4.83 6.90 -3.43
CA ARG A 81 4.40 7.92 -4.40
C ARG A 81 3.61 7.36 -5.59
N GLU A 82 3.51 6.04 -5.72
CA GLU A 82 2.76 5.35 -6.78
C GLU A 82 1.34 4.99 -6.35
N CYS A 83 1.04 5.11 -5.06
CA CYS A 83 -0.26 4.80 -4.49
C CYS A 83 -0.63 5.79 -3.38
N TYR A 84 -1.90 5.77 -2.95
CA TYR A 84 -2.35 6.59 -1.82
C TYR A 84 -3.11 5.76 -0.77
N PHE A 85 -3.14 6.23 0.48
CA PHE A 85 -3.96 5.62 1.53
C PHE A 85 -5.28 6.39 1.63
N ALA A 86 -6.43 5.72 1.56
CA ALA A 86 -7.73 6.41 1.54
C ALA A 86 -8.02 7.24 2.80
N ASN A 87 -7.53 6.81 3.97
CA ASN A 87 -7.63 7.55 5.23
C ASN A 87 -6.55 8.65 5.39
N LYS A 88 -5.62 8.76 4.44
CA LYS A 88 -4.51 9.73 4.42
C LYS A 88 -4.24 10.23 3.02
N SER A 89 -5.29 10.42 2.22
CA SER A 89 -5.19 10.80 0.81
C SER A 89 -4.57 12.19 0.64
N HIS A 90 -4.76 13.08 1.61
CA HIS A 90 -4.14 14.40 1.67
C HIS A 90 -2.61 14.35 1.84
N GLU A 91 -2.03 13.22 2.29
CA GLU A 91 -0.58 13.04 2.39
C GLU A 91 0.06 12.60 1.06
N TYR A 92 -0.73 12.25 0.04
CA TYR A 92 -0.21 11.78 -1.24
C TYR A 92 0.62 12.85 -1.96
N ASN A 93 1.91 12.56 -2.11
CA ASN A 93 2.90 13.48 -2.69
C ASN A 93 3.56 12.93 -3.97
N GLY A 94 2.85 12.09 -4.72
CA GLY A 94 3.32 11.55 -6.00
C GLY A 94 3.29 12.56 -7.14
N TYR A 95 3.72 12.13 -8.33
CA TYR A 95 3.92 13.01 -9.49
C TYR A 95 2.92 12.78 -10.64
N VAL A 96 1.83 12.08 -10.36
CA VAL A 96 0.77 11.81 -11.35
C VAL A 96 0.07 13.11 -11.73
N THR A 97 -0.09 13.36 -13.04
CA THR A 97 -0.70 14.59 -13.60
C THR A 97 -1.89 14.30 -14.53
N THR A 98 -2.31 13.04 -14.58
CA THR A 98 -3.36 12.56 -15.47
C THR A 98 -4.57 12.09 -14.64
N PRO A 99 -5.72 12.79 -14.73
CA PRO A 99 -6.97 12.33 -14.14
C PRO A 99 -7.59 11.21 -14.99
N ILE A 100 -8.80 10.76 -14.61
CA ILE A 100 -9.58 9.76 -15.37
C ILE A 100 -9.78 10.14 -16.85
N ASN A 101 -9.79 11.43 -17.18
CA ASN A 101 -9.82 11.92 -18.55
C ASN A 101 -9.21 13.34 -18.67
N GLY A 102 -8.37 13.56 -19.67
CA GLY A 102 -7.70 14.85 -19.91
C GLY A 102 -6.40 14.99 -19.13
N ASN A 103 -6.03 16.23 -18.81
CA ASN A 103 -4.80 16.57 -18.10
C ASN A 103 -5.11 17.49 -16.91
N CYS A 104 -4.34 17.34 -15.84
CA CYS A 104 -4.41 18.25 -14.70
C CYS A 104 -3.92 19.65 -15.07
N LEU A 105 -4.68 20.66 -14.69
CA LEU A 105 -4.28 22.06 -14.66
C LEU A 105 -3.49 22.36 -13.38
N ALA A 106 -2.71 23.45 -13.40
CA ALA A 106 -1.93 23.87 -12.25
C ALA A 106 -2.83 24.33 -11.08
N TRP A 107 -2.42 24.00 -9.86
CA TRP A 107 -3.16 24.37 -8.64
C TRP A 107 -3.13 25.86 -8.35
N THR A 108 -2.19 26.61 -8.92
CA THR A 108 -2.06 28.06 -8.73
C THR A 108 -3.28 28.85 -9.22
N GLY A 109 -4.14 28.26 -10.04
CA GLY A 109 -5.44 28.83 -10.43
C GLY A 109 -6.59 28.56 -9.45
N THR A 110 -6.33 27.89 -8.34
CA THR A 110 -7.34 27.52 -7.31
C THR A 110 -7.19 28.36 -6.05
N SER A 111 -8.17 28.28 -5.15
CA SER A 111 -8.21 29.04 -3.88
C SER A 111 -7.86 28.20 -2.64
N PHE A 112 -7.12 27.09 -2.81
CA PHE A 112 -6.69 26.26 -1.68
C PHE A 112 -5.51 26.90 -0.92
N PRO A 113 -5.42 26.75 0.41
CA PRO A 113 -4.28 27.24 1.17
C PRO A 113 -3.05 26.35 1.00
N ASP A 114 -1.85 26.93 1.15
CA ASP A 114 -0.57 26.19 1.05
C ASP A 114 -0.50 24.97 1.98
N SER A 115 -1.10 25.07 3.18
CA SER A 115 -1.13 24.01 4.18
C SER A 115 -1.91 22.77 3.75
N SER A 116 -2.77 22.86 2.74
CA SER A 116 -3.53 21.72 2.20
C SER A 116 -2.71 20.85 1.26
N PHE A 117 -1.47 21.23 0.96
CA PHE A 117 -0.60 20.52 0.02
C PHE A 117 0.57 19.84 0.74
N PRO A 118 0.79 18.53 0.54
CA PRO A 118 1.94 17.83 1.10
C PRO A 118 3.27 18.30 0.49
N ASP A 119 3.23 19.07 -0.60
CA ASP A 119 4.38 19.73 -1.22
C ASP A 119 4.85 20.97 -0.44
N GLY A 120 4.07 21.42 0.54
CA GLY A 120 4.35 22.61 1.35
C GLY A 120 3.93 23.94 0.72
N SER A 121 3.42 23.96 -0.50
CA SER A 121 2.70 25.10 -1.09
C SER A 121 1.89 24.72 -2.34
N VAL A 122 0.93 25.56 -2.70
CA VAL A 122 0.15 25.44 -3.96
C VAL A 122 1.08 25.47 -5.17
N ALA A 123 2.09 26.34 -5.15
CA ALA A 123 3.04 26.48 -6.26
C ALA A 123 3.90 25.22 -6.45
N ARG A 124 4.34 24.58 -5.36
CA ARG A 124 5.15 23.36 -5.40
C ARG A 124 4.36 22.12 -5.78
N ALA A 125 3.04 22.15 -5.65
CA ALA A 125 2.16 21.08 -6.13
C ALA A 125 2.06 21.00 -7.65
N HIS A 126 2.55 22.01 -8.39
CA HIS A 126 2.47 22.08 -9.85
C HIS A 126 1.05 21.76 -10.36
N ASN A 127 0.90 20.70 -11.16
CA ASN A 127 -0.37 20.11 -11.57
C ASN A 127 -0.48 18.65 -11.13
N TYR A 128 0.23 18.24 -10.08
CA TYR A 128 0.17 16.88 -9.57
C TYR A 128 -1.18 16.60 -8.91
N CYS A 129 -1.69 15.38 -9.00
CA CYS A 129 -2.91 14.97 -8.31
C CYS A 129 -2.75 15.08 -6.79
N ARG A 130 -3.68 15.75 -6.11
CA ARG A 130 -3.66 16.00 -4.65
C ARG A 130 -5.07 15.88 -4.09
N ASP A 131 -5.18 15.82 -2.77
CA ASP A 131 -6.47 15.83 -2.07
C ASP A 131 -6.55 16.98 -1.05
N PRO A 132 -6.48 18.25 -1.50
CA PRO A 132 -6.44 19.42 -0.61
C PRO A 132 -7.75 19.68 0.14
N ASP A 133 -8.87 19.09 -0.30
CA ASP A 133 -10.18 19.15 0.35
C ASP A 133 -10.61 17.82 1.01
N ASN A 134 -9.68 16.87 1.16
CA ASN A 134 -9.83 15.64 1.94
C ASN A 134 -11.04 14.77 1.53
N ARG A 135 -11.26 14.59 0.23
CA ARG A 135 -12.31 13.72 -0.36
C ARG A 135 -12.06 12.22 -0.14
N GLY A 136 -10.87 11.84 0.31
CA GLY A 136 -10.47 10.45 0.44
C GLY A 136 -9.87 9.86 -0.84
N TYR A 137 -9.53 10.72 -1.82
CA TYR A 137 -8.81 10.32 -3.05
C TYR A 137 -8.11 11.52 -3.72
N PRO A 138 -6.93 11.32 -4.32
CA PRO A 138 -6.27 12.37 -5.10
C PRO A 138 -7.05 12.70 -6.37
N HIS A 139 -7.14 13.98 -6.67
CA HIS A 139 -7.84 14.56 -7.81
C HIS A 139 -7.06 15.78 -8.32
N CYS A 140 -7.53 16.42 -9.38
CA CYS A 140 -6.95 17.68 -9.84
C CYS A 140 -7.95 18.54 -10.62
N PRO A 141 -7.72 19.86 -10.71
CA PRO A 141 -8.52 20.74 -11.56
C PRO A 141 -8.25 20.44 -13.04
N THR A 142 -9.28 20.53 -13.88
CA THR A 142 -9.22 20.31 -15.33
C THR A 142 -10.11 21.32 -16.05
N SER A 143 -10.10 21.34 -17.39
CA SER A 143 -11.04 22.13 -18.20
C SER A 143 -12.51 21.74 -18.00
N HIS A 144 -12.77 20.55 -17.46
CA HIS A 144 -14.11 20.02 -17.19
C HIS A 144 -14.46 20.03 -15.69
N GLY A 145 -13.74 20.82 -14.88
CA GLY A 145 -13.89 20.85 -13.43
C GLY A 145 -12.89 19.93 -12.73
N VAL A 146 -13.19 19.54 -11.49
CA VAL A 146 -12.30 18.68 -10.69
C VAL A 146 -12.55 17.22 -11.03
N LEU A 147 -11.50 16.51 -11.49
CA LEU A 147 -11.59 15.10 -11.86
C LEU A 147 -10.71 14.22 -10.97
N PRO A 148 -11.16 12.99 -10.64
CA PRO A 148 -10.37 12.04 -9.86
C PRO A 148 -9.17 11.54 -10.65
N CYS A 149 -8.08 11.21 -9.95
CA CYS A 149 -6.91 10.59 -10.53
C CYS A 149 -6.90 9.07 -10.33
N LEU A 150 -6.45 8.34 -11.34
CA LEU A 150 -6.37 6.87 -11.34
C LEU A 150 -5.10 6.39 -10.64
N ILE A 151 -4.95 6.77 -9.37
CA ILE A 151 -3.84 6.31 -8.53
C ILE A 151 -4.35 5.11 -7.74
N PRO A 152 -3.63 3.96 -7.74
CA PRO A 152 -4.05 2.82 -6.96
C PRO A 152 -4.03 3.16 -5.46
N LYS A 153 -4.92 2.53 -4.70
CA LYS A 153 -4.79 2.54 -3.25
C LYS A 153 -3.56 1.72 -2.89
N CYS A 154 -2.77 2.18 -1.92
CA CYS A 154 -1.68 1.37 -1.44
C CYS A 154 -2.26 0.08 -0.89
N ASN A 155 -1.68 -1.06 -1.29
CA ASN A 155 -1.93 -2.34 -0.64
C ASN A 155 -1.52 -2.20 0.82
N HIS A 156 -2.46 -1.78 1.65
CA HIS A 156 -2.57 -2.37 2.95
C HIS A 156 -2.96 -3.80 2.62
N SER A 157 -2.01 -4.74 2.67
CA SER A 157 -2.35 -6.00 3.32
C SER A 157 -2.95 -5.54 4.66
N VAL A 158 -4.28 -5.37 4.68
CA VAL A 158 -5.06 -4.99 5.85
C VAL A 158 -4.39 -5.76 6.96
N CYS A 159 -3.84 -5.07 7.97
CA CYS A 159 -3.35 -5.75 9.17
C CYS A 159 -4.38 -6.83 9.46
N ALA A 160 -3.95 -8.08 9.62
CA ALA A 160 -4.80 -9.23 9.84
C ALA A 160 -5.59 -9.14 11.17
N ASP A 161 -5.82 -7.93 11.70
CA ASP A 161 -6.41 -7.57 12.97
C ASP A 161 -7.28 -6.29 12.89
N ASP A 162 -8.13 -6.11 11.86
CA ASP A 162 -9.39 -5.40 12.08
C ASP A 162 -10.60 -6.19 11.53
N PRO A 163 -11.19 -7.06 12.37
CA PRO A 163 -12.44 -7.77 12.05
C PRO A 163 -13.67 -6.85 11.89
N ASN A 164 -13.59 -5.56 12.23
CA ASN A 164 -14.77 -4.70 12.29
C ASN A 164 -15.12 -3.99 10.97
N THR A 165 -14.19 -3.76 10.05
CA THR A 165 -14.52 -2.94 8.86
C THR A 165 -15.43 -3.68 7.86
N LEU A 166 -15.22 -4.99 7.67
CA LEU A 166 -16.10 -5.84 6.84
C LEU A 166 -17.43 -6.13 7.56
N CYS A 167 -17.41 -6.26 8.89
CA CYS A 167 -18.59 -6.53 9.69
C CYS A 167 -19.53 -5.32 9.76
N GLU A 168 -19.01 -4.09 9.87
CA GLU A 168 -19.82 -2.85 9.84
C GLU A 168 -20.47 -2.61 8.47
N ILE A 169 -19.76 -2.92 7.38
CA ILE A 169 -20.32 -2.85 6.01
C ILE A 169 -21.42 -3.91 5.83
N LEU A 170 -21.20 -5.15 6.31
CA LEU A 170 -22.17 -6.25 6.20
C LEU A 170 -23.37 -6.12 7.17
N LYS A 171 -23.18 -5.52 8.36
CA LYS A 171 -24.27 -5.20 9.32
C LYS A 171 -25.31 -4.25 8.71
N SER A 172 -24.87 -3.33 7.83
CA SER A 172 -25.79 -2.40 7.16
C SER A 172 -26.61 -3.03 6.03
N VAL A 173 -26.22 -4.20 5.51
CA VAL A 173 -26.82 -4.82 4.31
C VAL A 173 -27.58 -6.12 4.62
N ILE A 174 -27.22 -6.87 5.67
CA ILE A 174 -27.77 -8.22 5.93
C ILE A 174 -28.30 -8.35 7.36
N CYS A 175 -29.03 -7.36 7.86
CA CYS A 175 -29.84 -7.55 9.06
C CYS A 175 -31.15 -8.27 8.68
N GLY A 176 -31.12 -9.61 8.56
CA GLY A 176 -32.33 -10.39 8.30
C GLY A 176 -32.19 -11.89 8.02
N VAL A 177 -30.99 -12.40 7.68
CA VAL A 177 -30.85 -13.80 7.25
C VAL A 177 -29.77 -14.51 8.08
N LYS A 178 -30.18 -15.21 9.12
CA LYS A 178 -29.31 -15.85 10.13
C LYS A 178 -28.35 -16.92 9.57
N ASP A 179 -28.60 -17.48 8.40
CA ASP A 179 -27.89 -18.67 7.91
C ASP A 179 -26.71 -18.43 6.96
N MET A 180 -26.46 -17.21 6.50
CA MET A 180 -25.32 -16.93 5.60
C MET A 180 -24.05 -16.45 6.32
N ALA A 181 -24.17 -15.95 7.55
CA ALA A 181 -23.05 -15.37 8.30
C ALA A 181 -22.01 -16.43 8.75
N GLN A 182 -22.45 -17.66 9.00
CA GLN A 182 -21.60 -18.71 9.59
C GLN A 182 -20.62 -19.36 8.60
N LYS A 183 -20.87 -19.22 7.29
CA LYS A 183 -19.98 -19.73 6.23
C LYS A 183 -18.84 -18.78 5.86
N LEU A 184 -18.95 -17.49 6.17
CA LEU A 184 -18.01 -16.44 5.73
C LEU A 184 -17.07 -15.96 6.85
N CYS A 185 -17.41 -16.15 8.13
CA CYS A 185 -16.57 -15.78 9.27
C CYS A 185 -16.37 -16.96 10.24
N PRO A 186 -15.34 -17.81 10.05
CA PRO A 186 -15.18 -19.03 10.82
C PRO A 186 -14.46 -18.87 12.18
N LYS A 187 -13.90 -17.69 12.52
CA LYS A 187 -13.17 -17.50 13.78
C LYS A 187 -13.60 -16.21 14.50
N THR A 188 -14.16 -16.41 15.69
CA THR A 188 -14.35 -15.48 16.82
C THR A 188 -15.25 -14.26 16.62
N CYS A 189 -16.57 -14.49 16.53
CA CYS A 189 -17.54 -13.69 17.28
C CYS A 189 -17.84 -14.44 18.59
N GLY A 190 -17.08 -14.12 19.64
CA GLY A 190 -17.43 -14.54 21.00
C GLY A 190 -18.57 -13.66 21.49
N MET A 191 -19.74 -14.29 21.71
CA MET A 191 -20.91 -13.83 22.48
C MET A 191 -21.27 -12.33 22.43
N CYS A 192 -22.31 -12.07 21.62
CA CYS A 192 -23.26 -10.94 21.66
C CYS A 192 -22.74 -9.55 22.02
#